data_AF-A0A356IPL7-F1
#
_entry.id   AF-A0A356IPL7-F1
#
_cell.length_a   1.000
_cell.length_b   1.000
_cell.length_c   1.000
_cell.angle_alpha   90.00
_cell.angle_beta   90.00
_cell.angle_gamma   90.00
#
_symmetry.space_group_name_H-M   'P 1'
#
loop_
_entity.id
_entity.type
_entity.pdbx_description
1 polymer ?
#
loop_
_entity_poly.entity_id
_entity_poly.type
_entity_poly.pdbx_seq_one_letter_code
_entity_poly.pdbx_strand_id
1 'polypeptide(L)'
;INNAGGSPPVDAASASPKLTEAVIRLNLIAPLICAQQAYHAMQPQGGGSIINIASVSGQRPSPGTTAYGAAKAGLINATRSLAQEWGSHNVRVNAIIAGLIKTEAANDHYGGSAGIKLIEESLPMQRMAVPADIANACLFLADNTKAAYISGAALEVYGGGEPPSFLQLARQAHALGQ
;
A
#
# COMPACT_ATOMS: atom_id res chain seq x y z
N ILE A 1 1.61 -0.94 13.78
CA ILE A 1 1.70 -1.11 12.31
C ILE A 1 0.50 -1.92 11.86
N ASN A 2 -0.36 -1.33 11.04
CA ASN A 2 -1.57 -1.96 10.53
C ASN A 2 -1.27 -2.64 9.18
N ASN A 3 -0.86 -3.91 9.21
CA ASN A 3 -0.42 -4.66 8.02
C ASN A 3 -1.43 -5.69 7.49
N ALA A 4 -2.26 -6.27 8.36
CA ALA A 4 -3.22 -7.29 7.95
C ALA A 4 -4.12 -6.78 6.81
N GLY A 5 -4.20 -7.53 5.71
CA GLY A 5 -4.84 -7.07 4.49
C GLY A 5 -4.69 -8.05 3.34
N GLY A 6 -5.44 -7.80 2.27
CA GLY A 6 -5.46 -8.61 1.06
C GLY A 6 -6.85 -8.74 0.44
N SER A 7 -6.90 -9.32 -0.74
CA SER A 7 -8.13 -9.69 -1.45
C SER A 7 -7.82 -10.78 -2.46
N PRO A 8 -8.70 -11.77 -2.65
CA PRO A 8 -8.64 -12.61 -3.84
C PRO A 8 -8.94 -11.76 -5.10
N PRO A 9 -8.44 -12.16 -6.28
CA PRO A 9 -8.87 -11.56 -7.54
C PRO A 9 -10.31 -12.00 -7.86
N VAL A 10 -11.16 -11.04 -8.21
CA VAL A 10 -12.56 -11.29 -8.59
C VAL A 10 -13.05 -10.19 -9.54
N ASP A 11 -13.78 -10.57 -10.58
CA ASP A 11 -14.47 -9.59 -11.42
C ASP A 11 -15.56 -8.88 -10.61
N ALA A 12 -15.56 -7.55 -10.64
CA ALA A 12 -16.44 -6.73 -9.82
C ALA A 12 -17.93 -7.01 -10.12
N ALA A 13 -18.27 -7.36 -11.36
CA ALA A 13 -19.63 -7.71 -11.75
C ALA A 13 -20.15 -9.02 -11.10
N SER A 14 -19.23 -9.91 -10.70
CA SER A 14 -19.56 -11.22 -10.10
C SER A 14 -19.23 -11.31 -8.61
N ALA A 15 -18.60 -10.28 -8.04
CA ALA A 15 -18.23 -10.26 -6.64
C ALA A 15 -19.46 -10.30 -5.73
N SER A 16 -19.53 -11.31 -4.85
CA SER A 16 -20.61 -11.36 -3.87
C SER A 16 -20.55 -10.18 -2.89
N PRO A 17 -21.69 -9.64 -2.41
CA PRO A 17 -21.71 -8.59 -1.39
C PRO A 17 -20.88 -8.93 -0.16
N LYS A 18 -20.98 -10.19 0.32
CA LYS A 18 -20.23 -10.70 1.46
C LYS A 18 -18.70 -10.62 1.27
N LEU A 19 -18.22 -10.93 0.06
CA LEU A 19 -16.79 -10.83 -0.24
C LEU A 19 -16.36 -9.36 -0.23
N THR A 20 -17.11 -8.48 -0.88
CA THR A 20 -16.85 -7.04 -0.91
C THR A 20 -16.79 -6.47 0.52
N GLU A 21 -17.79 -6.77 1.36
CA GLU A 21 -17.82 -6.37 2.77
C GLU A 21 -16.63 -6.90 3.56
N ALA A 22 -16.26 -8.18 3.37
CA ALA A 22 -15.11 -8.77 4.05
C ALA A 22 -13.79 -8.08 3.68
N VAL A 23 -13.62 -7.74 2.40
CA VAL A 23 -12.43 -7.01 1.90
C VAL A 23 -12.38 -5.61 2.48
N ILE A 24 -13.49 -4.85 2.47
CA ILE A 24 -13.56 -3.52 3.10
C ILE A 24 -13.26 -3.62 4.60
N ARG A 25 -13.88 -4.57 5.28
CA ARG A 25 -13.73 -4.75 6.72
C ARG A 25 -12.28 -5.04 7.10
N LEU A 26 -11.61 -5.95 6.39
CA LEU A 26 -10.23 -6.30 6.65
C LEU A 26 -9.27 -5.15 6.34
N ASN A 27 -9.45 -4.47 5.21
CA ASN A 27 -8.44 -3.55 4.69
C ASN A 27 -8.65 -2.08 5.10
N LEU A 28 -9.82 -1.71 5.63
CA LEU A 28 -10.15 -0.35 6.03
C LEU A 28 -10.71 -0.28 7.46
N ILE A 29 -11.74 -1.07 7.77
CA ILE A 29 -12.41 -0.95 9.07
C ILE A 29 -11.50 -1.45 10.21
N ALA A 30 -10.91 -2.64 10.05
CA ALA A 30 -9.99 -3.20 11.03
C ALA A 30 -8.81 -2.26 11.37
N PRO A 31 -8.05 -1.70 10.40
CA PRO A 31 -6.97 -0.78 10.73
C PRO A 31 -7.44 0.53 11.39
N LEU A 32 -8.64 1.03 11.07
CA LEU A 32 -9.23 2.17 11.77
C LEU A 32 -9.50 1.85 13.25
N ILE A 33 -10.12 0.71 13.53
CA ILE A 33 -10.39 0.27 14.91
C ILE A 33 -9.08 0.05 15.67
N CYS A 34 -8.10 -0.61 15.06
CA CYS A 34 -6.78 -0.80 15.67
C CYS A 34 -6.08 0.54 15.94
N ALA A 35 -6.19 1.51 15.02
CA ALA A 35 -5.62 2.84 15.21
C ALA A 35 -6.28 3.58 16.39
N GLN A 36 -7.59 3.48 16.58
CA GLN A 36 -8.28 4.05 17.73
C GLN A 36 -7.79 3.44 19.06
N GLN A 37 -7.67 2.12 19.12
CA GLN A 37 -7.16 1.45 20.33
C GLN A 37 -5.70 1.82 20.60
N ALA A 38 -4.87 1.88 19.56
CA ALA A 38 -3.48 2.33 19.68
C ALA A 38 -3.40 3.79 20.17
N TYR A 39 -4.23 4.68 19.63
CA TYR A 39 -4.31 6.07 20.07
C TYR A 39 -4.63 6.18 21.57
N HIS A 40 -5.64 5.46 22.07
CA HIS A 40 -5.99 5.47 23.49
C HIS A 40 -4.87 4.94 24.39
N ALA A 41 -4.03 4.03 23.90
CA ALA A 41 -2.86 3.55 24.64
C ALA A 41 -1.68 4.54 24.57
N MET A 42 -1.47 5.20 23.44
CA MET A 42 -0.32 6.07 23.17
C MET A 42 -0.46 7.47 23.75
N GLN A 43 -1.66 8.07 23.68
CA GLN A 43 -1.89 9.46 24.10
C GLN A 43 -1.50 9.72 25.56
N PRO A 44 -1.83 8.84 26.53
CA PRO A 44 -1.39 9.02 27.92
C PRO A 44 0.12 8.87 28.13
N GLN A 45 0.82 8.21 27.19
CA GLN A 45 2.27 7.98 27.24
C GLN A 45 3.08 9.10 26.55
N GLY A 46 2.41 10.15 26.08
CA GLY A 46 3.06 11.30 25.44
C GLY A 46 3.13 11.23 23.91
N GLY A 47 2.47 10.25 23.27
CA GLY A 47 2.36 10.16 21.82
C GLY A 47 2.84 8.83 21.24
N GLY A 48 2.99 8.78 19.91
CA GLY A 48 3.42 7.57 19.22
C GLY A 48 3.38 7.67 17.70
N SER A 49 3.60 6.54 17.04
CA SER A 49 3.58 6.42 15.58
C SER A 49 2.69 5.25 15.14
N ILE A 50 1.67 5.56 14.35
CA ILE A 50 0.79 4.60 13.70
C ILE A 50 1.15 4.58 12.21
N ILE A 51 1.47 3.39 11.71
CA ILE A 51 1.85 3.18 10.31
C ILE A 51 0.85 2.22 9.68
N ASN A 52 0.17 2.69 8.64
CA ASN A 52 -0.78 1.92 7.85
C ASN A 52 -0.07 1.36 6.60
N ILE A 53 -0.22 0.07 6.34
CA ILE A 53 0.27 -0.52 5.08
C ILE A 53 -0.84 -0.41 4.04
N ALA A 54 -0.70 0.56 3.15
CA ALA A 54 -1.56 0.77 1.99
C ALA A 54 -0.99 0.03 0.77
N SER A 55 -1.43 0.39 -0.43
CA SER A 55 -1.01 -0.25 -1.68
C SER A 55 -1.11 0.73 -2.81
N VAL A 56 -0.30 0.53 -3.85
CA VAL A 56 -0.48 1.18 -5.16
C VAL A 56 -1.92 1.10 -5.67
N SER A 57 -2.65 0.02 -5.34
CA SER A 57 -4.07 -0.13 -5.68
C SER A 57 -4.99 0.95 -5.08
N GLY A 58 -4.54 1.68 -4.05
CA GLY A 58 -5.25 2.81 -3.47
C GLY A 58 -4.98 4.15 -4.16
N GLN A 59 -3.98 4.22 -5.05
CA GLN A 59 -3.61 5.44 -5.79
C GLN A 59 -3.99 5.39 -7.28
N ARG A 60 -4.22 4.20 -7.83
CA ARG A 60 -4.58 3.98 -9.24
C ARG A 60 -5.77 3.01 -9.37
N PRO A 61 -6.42 2.96 -10.54
CA PRO A 61 -7.43 1.93 -10.82
C PRO A 61 -6.90 0.52 -10.57
N SER A 62 -7.75 -0.34 -9.99
CA SER A 62 -7.38 -1.68 -9.52
C SER A 62 -8.40 -2.73 -10.01
N PRO A 63 -8.48 -2.99 -11.32
CA PRO A 63 -9.39 -3.99 -11.88
C PRO A 63 -9.07 -5.39 -11.32
N GLY A 64 -10.11 -6.20 -11.10
CA GLY A 64 -9.99 -7.50 -10.43
C GLY A 64 -9.85 -7.43 -8.90
N THR A 65 -9.63 -6.24 -8.35
CA THR A 65 -9.50 -6.01 -6.90
C THR A 65 -10.16 -4.68 -6.48
N THR A 66 -11.28 -4.31 -7.10
CA THR A 66 -11.94 -3.01 -6.91
C THR A 66 -12.24 -2.67 -5.45
N ALA A 67 -12.81 -3.61 -4.68
CA ALA A 67 -13.10 -3.40 -3.27
C ALA A 67 -11.82 -3.17 -2.44
N TYR A 68 -10.73 -3.87 -2.78
CA TYR A 68 -9.44 -3.69 -2.12
C TYR A 68 -8.83 -2.34 -2.45
N GLY A 69 -8.84 -1.93 -3.73
CA GLY A 69 -8.41 -0.61 -4.15
C GLY A 69 -9.18 0.50 -3.43
N ALA A 70 -10.51 0.39 -3.36
CA ALA A 70 -11.36 1.32 -2.62
C ALA A 70 -11.01 1.36 -1.12
N ALA A 71 -10.83 0.21 -0.47
CA ALA A 71 -10.43 0.13 0.93
C ALA A 71 -9.07 0.81 1.18
N LYS A 72 -8.08 0.56 0.30
CA LYS A 72 -6.74 1.14 0.45
C LYS A 72 -6.73 2.64 0.14
N ALA A 73 -7.54 3.13 -0.80
CA ALA A 73 -7.76 4.56 -1.01
C ALA A 73 -8.39 5.22 0.24
N GLY A 74 -9.40 4.57 0.82
CA GLY A 74 -10.00 4.98 2.10
C GLY A 74 -8.98 5.02 3.24
N LEU A 75 -8.08 4.04 3.32
CA LEU A 75 -7.05 3.97 4.36
C LEU A 75 -6.00 5.10 4.21
N ILE A 76 -5.66 5.47 2.98
CA ILE A 76 -4.79 6.62 2.69
C ILE A 76 -5.47 7.92 3.12
N ASN A 77 -6.76 8.08 2.83
CA ASN A 77 -7.52 9.24 3.28
C ASN A 77 -7.63 9.29 4.81
N ALA A 78 -8.02 8.18 5.44
CA ALA A 78 -8.10 8.04 6.89
C ALA A 78 -6.79 8.39 7.59
N THR A 79 -5.65 7.98 7.02
CA THR A 79 -4.32 8.33 7.54
C THR A 79 -4.16 9.85 7.68
N ARG A 80 -4.59 10.62 6.69
CA ARG A 80 -4.51 12.09 6.69
C ARG A 80 -5.46 12.71 7.71
N SER A 81 -6.70 12.21 7.78
CA SER A 81 -7.69 12.69 8.75
C SER A 81 -7.22 12.45 10.18
N LEU A 82 -6.80 11.22 10.50
CA LEU A 82 -6.31 10.86 11.83
C LEU A 82 -5.04 11.63 12.22
N ALA A 83 -4.16 11.92 11.25
CA ALA A 83 -2.99 12.76 11.49
C ALA A 83 -3.36 14.19 11.92
N GLN A 84 -4.42 14.77 11.33
CA GLN A 84 -4.94 16.07 11.74
C GLN A 84 -5.60 16.01 13.12
N GLU A 85 -6.40 14.97 13.37
CA GLU A 85 -7.13 14.80 14.62
C GLU A 85 -6.21 14.56 15.83
N TRP A 86 -5.10 13.83 15.64
CA TRP A 86 -4.29 13.34 16.75
C TRP A 86 -2.91 14.01 16.88
N GLY A 87 -2.58 14.95 15.99
CA GLY A 87 -1.31 15.66 16.00
C GLY A 87 -1.02 16.43 17.30
N SER A 88 -2.04 17.06 17.89
CA SER A 88 -1.91 17.78 19.19
C SER A 88 -1.57 16.87 20.37
N HIS A 89 -1.77 15.56 20.20
CA HIS A 89 -1.43 14.52 21.18
C HIS A 89 -0.09 13.83 20.87
N ASN A 90 0.72 14.39 19.96
CA ASN A 90 1.97 13.81 19.49
C ASN A 90 1.82 12.39 18.91
N VAL A 91 0.64 12.04 18.40
CA VAL A 91 0.42 10.78 17.70
C VAL A 91 0.49 11.04 16.20
N ARG A 92 1.55 10.51 15.58
CA ARG A 92 1.77 10.61 14.13
C ARG A 92 1.09 9.44 13.43
N VAL A 93 0.42 9.71 12.31
CA VAL A 93 -0.24 8.68 11.51
C VAL A 93 0.24 8.79 10.07
N ASN A 94 0.89 7.75 9.55
CA ASN A 94 1.41 7.72 8.18
C ASN A 94 1.02 6.43 7.47
N ALA A 95 1.08 6.45 6.14
CA ALA A 95 0.85 5.29 5.30
C ALA A 95 2.10 4.96 4.47
N ILE A 96 2.33 3.67 4.25
CA ILE A 96 3.27 3.18 3.24
C ILE A 96 2.45 2.69 2.05
N ILE A 97 2.72 3.24 0.86
CA ILE A 97 2.16 2.75 -0.39
C ILE A 97 3.06 1.65 -0.93
N ALA A 98 2.71 0.40 -0.63
CA ALA A 98 3.47 -0.76 -1.08
C ALA A 98 3.24 -1.05 -2.57
N GLY A 99 4.34 -1.23 -3.30
CA GLY A 99 4.36 -1.73 -4.68
C GLY A 99 4.36 -3.26 -4.77
N LEU A 100 4.96 -3.77 -5.85
CA LEU A 100 5.11 -5.20 -6.08
C LEU A 100 6.20 -5.77 -5.17
N ILE A 101 5.81 -6.64 -4.25
CA ILE A 101 6.71 -7.26 -3.25
C ILE A 101 6.83 -8.75 -3.52
N LYS A 102 8.06 -9.24 -3.53
CA LYS A 102 8.40 -10.65 -3.64
C LYS A 102 8.23 -11.33 -2.29
N THR A 103 7.00 -11.71 -1.99
CA THR A 103 6.63 -12.54 -0.83
C THR A 103 6.71 -14.03 -1.18
N GLU A 104 6.51 -14.92 -0.21
CA GLU A 104 6.45 -16.37 -0.44
C GLU A 104 5.39 -16.76 -1.49
N ALA A 105 4.25 -16.07 -1.50
CA ALA A 105 3.18 -16.26 -2.49
C ALA A 105 3.47 -15.66 -3.89
N ALA A 106 4.60 -14.97 -4.09
CA ALA A 106 4.87 -14.25 -5.33
C ALA A 106 5.03 -15.20 -6.53
N ASN A 107 5.59 -16.39 -6.35
CA ASN A 107 5.74 -17.36 -7.44
C ASN A 107 4.37 -17.76 -8.00
N ASP A 108 3.43 -18.15 -7.14
CA ASP A 108 2.10 -18.59 -7.59
C ASP A 108 1.32 -17.43 -8.20
N HIS A 109 1.47 -16.22 -7.66
CA HIS A 109 0.73 -15.05 -8.11
C HIS A 109 1.25 -14.46 -9.43
N TYR A 110 2.55 -14.53 -9.69
CA TYR A 110 3.21 -13.88 -10.83
C TYR A 110 3.74 -14.86 -11.88
N GLY A 111 3.22 -16.09 -11.95
CA GLY A 111 3.58 -17.04 -13.01
C GLY A 111 5.01 -17.62 -12.88
N GLY A 112 5.44 -17.86 -11.66
CA GLY A 112 6.74 -18.45 -11.32
C GLY A 112 7.93 -17.53 -11.59
N SER A 113 9.12 -18.11 -11.68
CA SER A 113 10.37 -17.37 -11.85
C SER A 113 10.43 -16.54 -13.14
N ALA A 114 9.85 -17.05 -14.23
CA ALA A 114 9.81 -16.36 -15.51
C ALA A 114 8.96 -15.08 -15.45
N GLY A 115 7.76 -15.16 -14.89
CA GLY A 115 6.88 -14.00 -14.77
C GLY A 115 7.38 -12.99 -13.74
N ILE A 116 7.99 -13.44 -12.63
CA ILE A 116 8.71 -12.56 -11.71
C ILE A 116 9.81 -11.79 -12.44
N LYS A 117 10.64 -12.46 -13.24
CA LYS A 117 11.72 -11.82 -13.99
C LYS A 117 11.19 -10.76 -14.97
N LEU A 118 10.11 -11.07 -15.69
CA LEU A 118 9.46 -10.11 -16.60
C LEU A 118 8.98 -8.86 -15.86
N ILE A 119 8.40 -9.03 -14.67
CA ILE A 119 7.97 -7.91 -13.83
C ILE A 119 9.18 -7.11 -13.36
N GLU A 120 10.21 -7.78 -12.82
CA GLU A 120 11.44 -7.14 -12.35
C GLU A 120 12.06 -6.27 -13.45
N GLU A 121 12.19 -6.77 -14.68
CA GLU A 121 12.71 -6.05 -15.85
C GLU A 121 11.85 -4.86 -16.29
N SER A 122 10.55 -4.86 -15.99
CA SER A 122 9.64 -3.76 -16.30
C SER A 122 9.69 -2.60 -15.30
N LEU A 123 10.18 -2.85 -14.08
CA LEU A 123 10.19 -1.86 -13.01
C LEU A 123 11.40 -0.90 -13.13
N PRO A 124 11.27 0.39 -12.77
CA PRO A 124 12.39 1.33 -12.85
C PRO A 124 13.63 0.91 -12.05
N MET A 125 13.44 0.33 -10.86
CA MET A 125 14.54 -0.21 -10.03
C MET A 125 15.01 -1.61 -10.44
N GLN A 126 14.46 -2.18 -11.52
CA GLN A 126 14.85 -3.48 -12.07
C GLN A 126 14.77 -4.66 -11.08
N ARG A 127 13.92 -4.53 -10.06
CA ARG A 127 13.63 -5.55 -9.06
C ARG A 127 12.28 -5.29 -8.40
N MET A 128 11.67 -6.35 -7.89
CA MET A 128 10.58 -6.25 -6.93
C MET A 128 11.12 -5.83 -5.56
N ALA A 129 10.27 -5.23 -4.75
CA ALA A 129 10.59 -5.03 -3.34
C ALA A 129 10.67 -6.37 -2.61
N VAL A 130 11.45 -6.43 -1.54
CA VAL A 130 11.45 -7.55 -0.57
C VAL A 130 10.84 -7.08 0.75
N PRO A 131 10.39 -7.98 1.64
CA PRO A 131 9.81 -7.58 2.93
C PRO A 131 10.69 -6.62 3.74
N ALA A 132 12.01 -6.76 3.64
CA ALA A 132 12.97 -5.87 4.30
C ALA A 132 12.87 -4.41 3.82
N ASP A 133 12.52 -4.14 2.55
CA ASP A 133 12.33 -2.77 2.06
C ASP A 133 11.18 -2.07 2.80
N ILE A 134 10.06 -2.79 3.01
CA ILE A 134 8.89 -2.27 3.73
C ILE A 134 9.17 -2.13 5.24
N ALA A 135 9.89 -3.10 5.81
CA ALA A 135 10.29 -3.04 7.22
C ALA A 135 11.18 -1.82 7.51
N ASN A 136 12.16 -1.54 6.64
CA ASN A 136 13.03 -0.37 6.77
C ASN A 136 12.25 0.95 6.68
N ALA A 137 11.27 1.05 5.78
CA ALA A 137 10.38 2.21 5.73
C ALA A 137 9.52 2.35 6.99
N CYS A 138 9.03 1.25 7.56
CA CYS A 138 8.33 1.27 8.85
C CYS A 138 9.24 1.77 9.97
N LEU A 139 10.48 1.27 10.06
CA LEU A 139 11.45 1.70 11.06
C LEU A 139 11.76 3.20 10.95
N PHE A 140 11.92 3.71 9.73
CA PHE A 140 12.11 5.14 9.50
C PHE A 140 10.93 5.97 10.02
N LEU A 141 9.69 5.59 9.68
CA LEU A 141 8.49 6.32 10.13
C LEU A 141 8.20 6.15 11.63
N ALA A 142 8.68 5.06 12.23
CA ALA A 142 8.57 4.81 13.67
C ALA A 142 9.61 5.61 14.48
N ASP A 143 10.71 6.05 13.87
CA ASP A 143 11.75 6.83 14.55
C ASP A 143 11.21 8.21 14.97
N ASN A 144 11.10 8.42 16.29
CA ASN A 144 10.54 9.64 16.86
C ASN A 144 11.44 10.87 16.73
N THR A 145 12.70 10.70 16.32
CA THR A 145 13.64 11.80 16.07
C THR A 145 13.72 12.12 14.58
N LYS A 146 13.89 11.10 13.74
CA LYS A 146 14.07 11.28 12.28
C LYS A 146 12.77 11.59 11.56
N ALA A 147 11.64 11.11 12.07
CA ALA A 147 10.31 11.32 11.49
C ALA A 147 9.40 12.19 12.38
N ALA A 148 9.97 12.96 13.32
CA ALA A 148 9.24 13.73 14.33
C ALA A 148 8.17 14.66 13.75
N TYR A 149 8.38 15.17 12.54
CA TYR A 149 7.47 16.09 11.85
C TYR A 149 6.73 15.46 10.66
N ILE A 150 6.83 14.14 10.50
CA ILE A 150 6.16 13.40 9.42
C ILE A 150 4.87 12.81 9.99
N SER A 151 3.74 13.41 9.62
CA SER A 151 2.38 12.93 9.93
C SER A 151 1.45 13.25 8.76
N GLY A 152 0.53 12.34 8.44
CA GLY A 152 -0.37 12.41 7.28
C GLY A 152 0.29 12.04 5.95
N ALA A 153 1.56 11.61 5.97
CA ALA A 153 2.28 11.25 4.75
C ALA A 153 1.81 9.91 4.20
N ALA A 154 1.80 9.79 2.88
CA ALA A 154 1.71 8.54 2.15
C ALA A 154 3.06 8.34 1.46
N LEU A 155 3.93 7.50 2.04
CA LEU A 155 5.28 7.25 1.54
C LEU A 155 5.24 6.11 0.52
N GLU A 156 5.57 6.40 -0.73
CA GLU A 156 5.67 5.36 -1.75
C GLU A 156 6.92 4.48 -1.60
N VAL A 157 6.70 3.17 -1.46
CA VAL A 157 7.74 2.14 -1.36
C VAL A 157 7.47 1.09 -2.42
N TYR A 158 7.65 1.52 -3.67
CA TYR A 158 7.26 0.80 -4.89
C TYR A 158 8.28 0.87 -6.04
N GLY A 159 9.50 1.33 -5.77
CA GLY A 159 10.61 1.31 -6.72
C GLY A 159 10.41 2.12 -8.00
N GLY A 160 9.62 3.21 -7.93
CA GLY A 160 9.28 4.06 -9.07
C GLY A 160 7.94 3.74 -9.75
N GLY A 161 7.24 2.69 -9.29
CA GLY A 161 5.91 2.34 -9.78
C GLY A 161 5.91 1.72 -11.18
N GLU A 162 4.72 1.53 -11.73
CA GLU A 162 4.54 0.97 -13.07
C GLU A 162 4.79 2.04 -14.15
N PRO A 163 5.60 1.74 -15.19
CA PRO A 163 5.79 2.67 -16.29
C PRO A 163 4.46 2.88 -17.06
N PRO A 164 4.21 4.09 -17.58
CA PRO A 164 3.03 4.34 -18.42
C PRO A 164 3.02 3.44 -19.66
N SER A 165 1.95 2.65 -19.84
CA SER A 165 1.85 1.67 -20.94
C SER A 165 1.99 2.28 -22.34
N PHE A 166 1.54 3.52 -22.52
CA PHE A 166 1.65 4.22 -23.81
C PHE A 166 3.11 4.37 -24.28
N LEU A 167 4.09 4.44 -23.38
CA LEU A 167 5.50 4.53 -23.77
C LEU A 167 6.00 3.25 -24.44
N GLN A 168 5.56 2.09 -23.95
CA GLN A 168 5.86 0.81 -24.59
C GLN A 168 5.20 0.72 -25.96
N LEU A 169 3.91 1.08 -26.04
CA LEU A 169 3.16 1.09 -27.29
C LEU A 169 3.77 2.03 -28.33
N ALA A 170 4.21 3.22 -27.92
CA ALA A 170 4.88 4.19 -28.79
C ALA A 170 6.19 3.64 -29.37
N ARG A 171 7.02 2.97 -28.54
CA ARG A 171 8.25 2.32 -29.01
C ARG A 171 7.96 1.20 -30.00
N GLN A 172 6.94 0.39 -29.74
CA GLN A 172 6.50 -0.67 -30.65
C GLN A 172 6.00 -0.09 -31.98
N ALA A 173 5.20 0.98 -31.95
CA ALA A 173 4.71 1.64 -33.14
C ALA A 173 5.84 2.20 -34.02
N HIS A 174 6.86 2.81 -33.40
CA HIS A 174 8.05 3.28 -34.15
C HIS A 174 8.82 2.13 -34.81
N ALA A 175 8.88 0.96 -34.16
CA ALA A 175 9.54 -0.22 -34.72
C ALA A 175 8.79 -0.87 -35.89
N LEU A 176 7.46 -0.65 -35.99
CA LEU A 176 6.64 -1.14 -37.13
C LEU A 176 6.79 -0.28 -38.38
N GLY A 177 7.25 0.97 -38.24
CA GLY A 177 7.47 1.92 -39.33
C GLY A 177 8.88 1.94 -39.90
N GLN A 178 9.75 1.03 -39.45
CA GLN A 178 11.09 0.75 -39.99
C GLN A 178 11.11 -0.61 -40.66
#